data_AF-D6ZDY7-F1
#
_entry.id   AF-D6ZDY7-F1
#
_cell.length_a   1.000
_cell.length_b   1.000
_cell.length_c   1.000
_cell.angle_alpha   90.00
_cell.angle_beta   90.00
_cell.angle_gamma   90.00
#
_symmetry.space_group_name_H-M   'P 1'
#
loop_
_entity.id
_entity.type
_entity.pdbx_description
1 polymer ?
#
loop_
_entity_poly.entity_id
_entity_poly.type
_entity_poly.pdbx_seq_one_letter_code
_entity_poly.pdbx_strand_id
1 'polypeptide(L)' 'MTVKSTIQFSDRQHDALAVWQREAARKLGRARVTRQEVVVALVGKLLSDKKLSEEILASL' A
#
# COMPACT_ATOMS: atom_id res chain seq x y z
N MET A 1 -12.68 -6.13 14.72
CA MET A 1 -12.45 -7.44 14.08
C MET A 1 -11.59 -7.21 12.86
N THR A 2 -10.36 -7.70 12.83
CA THR A 2 -9.44 -7.51 11.69
C THR A 2 -9.52 -8.72 10.79
N VAL A 3 -10.05 -8.56 9.57
CA VAL A 3 -10.08 -9.62 8.57
C VAL A 3 -8.72 -9.66 7.86
N LYS A 4 -8.12 -10.86 7.74
CA LYS A 4 -6.89 -11.06 6.96
C LYS A 4 -7.28 -11.45 5.54
N SER A 5 -6.83 -10.66 4.57
CA SER A 5 -6.98 -10.96 3.14
C SER A 5 -5.61 -11.26 2.53
N THR A 6 -5.50 -12.35 1.77
CA THR A 6 -4.28 -12.68 1.03
C THR A 6 -4.26 -11.87 -0.26
N ILE A 7 -3.26 -10.98 -0.40
CA ILE A 7 -3.08 -10.17 -1.61
C ILE A 7 -1.96 -10.78 -2.43
N GLN A 8 -2.28 -11.15 -3.66
CA GLN A 8 -1.28 -11.65 -4.60
C GLN A 8 -0.61 -10.48 -5.33
N PHE A 9 0.70 -10.56 -5.44
CA PHE A 9 1.54 -9.65 -6.22
C PHE A 9 2.34 -10.50 -7.18
N SER A 10 2.58 -10.00 -8.39
CA SER A 10 3.65 -10.55 -9.23
C SER A 10 5.02 -10.31 -8.59
N ASP A 11 6.02 -11.12 -8.94
CA ASP A 11 7.39 -10.97 -8.41
C ASP A 11 7.93 -9.55 -8.63
N ARG A 12 7.66 -8.96 -9.81
CA ARG A 12 8.04 -7.57 -10.13
C ARG A 12 7.40 -6.54 -9.19
N GLN A 13 6.10 -6.70 -8.88
CA GLN A 13 5.41 -5.80 -7.95
C GLN A 13 5.94 -5.98 -6.52
N HIS A 14 6.29 -7.20 -6.14
CA HIS A 14 6.86 -7.50 -4.83
C HIS A 14 8.22 -6.80 -4.64
N ASP A 15 9.11 -6.91 -5.63
CA ASP A 15 10.42 -6.26 -5.61
C ASP A 15 10.31 -4.73 -5.59
N ALA A 16 9.47 -4.16 -6.47
CA ALA A 16 9.24 -2.71 -6.51
C ALA A 16 8.69 -2.19 -5.18
N LEU A 17 7.74 -2.90 -4.57
CA LEU A 17 7.19 -2.55 -3.27
C LEU A 17 8.25 -2.65 -2.16
N ALA A 18 9.10 -3.68 -2.18
CA ALA A 18 10.17 -3.83 -1.20
C ALA A 18 11.20 -2.68 -1.27
N VAL A 19 11.55 -2.22 -2.47
CA VAL A 19 12.41 -1.03 -2.66
C VAL A 19 11.74 0.20 -2.05
N TRP A 20 10.50 0.48 -2.46
CA TRP A 20 9.77 1.64 -1.97
C TRP A 20 9.62 1.63 -0.44
N GLN A 21 9.33 0.47 0.17
CA GLN A 21 9.20 0.35 1.63
C GLN A 21 10.49 0.66 2.38
N ARG A 22 11.65 0.27 1.83
CA ARG A 22 12.96 0.63 2.41
C ARG A 22 13.20 2.14 2.35
N GLU A 23 12.87 2.77 1.23
CA GLU A 23 12.99 4.23 1.10
C GLU A 23 12.03 4.98 2.02
N ALA A 24 10.77 4.52 2.10
CA ALA A 24 9.77 5.08 3.01
C ALA A 24 10.22 4.95 4.48
N ALA A 25 10.75 3.79 4.87
CA ALA A 25 11.29 3.58 6.22
C ALA A 25 12.42 4.57 6.53
N ARG A 26 13.35 4.77 5.59
CA ARG A 26 14.42 5.78 5.73
C ARG A 26 13.86 7.19 5.88
N LYS A 27 12.92 7.60 5.02
CA LYS A 27 12.28 8.93 5.07
C LYS A 27 11.53 9.17 6.39
N LEU A 28 10.91 8.13 6.94
CA LEU A 28 10.16 8.20 8.20
C LEU A 28 11.04 8.02 9.44
N GLY A 29 12.35 7.74 9.30
CA GLY A 29 13.23 7.41 10.42
C GLY A 29 12.84 6.11 11.15
N ARG A 30 12.17 5.17 10.46
CA ARG A 30 11.68 3.91 11.03
C ARG A 30 12.56 2.74 10.63
N ALA A 31 12.59 1.71 11.47
CA ALA A 31 13.29 0.46 11.17
C ALA A 31 12.72 -0.26 9.94
N ARG A 32 11.39 -0.20 9.74
CA ARG A 32 10.71 -0.77 8.57
C ARG A 32 9.34 -0.12 8.34
N VAL A 33 8.85 -0.27 7.12
CA VAL A 33 7.45 -0.08 6.75
C VAL A 33 6.92 -1.44 6.28
N THR A 34 5.88 -1.95 6.91
CA THR A 34 5.30 -3.26 6.61
C THR A 34 4.28 -3.20 5.47
N ARG A 35 4.07 -4.32 4.78
CA ARG A 35 3.06 -4.42 3.72
C ARG A 35 1.65 -4.10 4.24
N GLN A 36 1.36 -4.51 5.47
CA GLN A 36 0.09 -4.21 6.13
C GLN A 36 -0.10 -2.71 6.37
N GLU A 37 0.91 -1.99 6.87
CA GLU A 37 0.82 -0.53 7.05
C GLU A 37 0.55 0.18 5.72
N VAL A 38 1.19 -0.27 4.64
CA VAL A 38 0.97 0.27 3.30
C VAL A 38 -0.47 0.05 2.85
N VAL A 39 -0.98 -1.17 2.93
CA VAL A 39 -2.35 -1.49 2.50
C VAL A 39 -3.38 -0.73 3.33
N VAL A 40 -3.20 -0.66 4.65
CA VAL A 40 -4.10 0.10 5.54
C VAL A 40 -4.11 1.58 5.17
N ALA A 41 -2.94 2.18 4.91
CA ALA A 41 -2.85 3.57 4.50
C ALA A 41 -3.50 3.81 3.12
N LEU A 42 -3.27 2.92 2.15
CA LEU A 42 -3.86 3.01 0.82
C LEU A 42 -5.39 2.88 0.86
N VAL A 43 -5.92 1.91 1.61
CA VAL A 43 -7.37 1.75 1.78
C VAL A 43 -7.97 2.96 2.50
N GLY A 44 -7.33 3.46 3.55
CA GLY A 44 -7.78 4.67 4.23
C GLY A 44 -7.82 5.87 3.29
N LYS A 45 -6.82 6.03 2.43
CA LYS A 45 -6.78 7.09 1.42
C LYS A 45 -7.84 6.90 0.34
N LEU A 46 -8.02 5.68 -0.16
CA LEU A 46 -9.04 5.33 -1.14
C LEU A 46 -10.46 5.68 -0.65
N LEU A 47 -10.77 5.37 0.61
CA LEU A 47 -12.10 5.58 1.18
C LEU A 47 -12.39 7.03 1.59
N SER A 48 -11.37 7.88 1.67
CA SER A 48 -11.50 9.28 2.11
C SER A 48 -11.31 10.30 1.00
N ASP A 49 -10.70 9.91 -0.12
CA ASP A 49 -10.39 10.78 -1.25
C ASP A 49 -11.25 10.40 -2.46
N LYS A 50 -12.30 11.20 -2.71
CA LYS A 50 -13.26 10.96 -3.80
C LYS A 50 -12.58 10.88 -5.17
N LYS A 51 -11.58 11.75 -5.42
CA LYS A 51 -10.88 11.76 -6.71
C LYS A 51 -10.08 10.47 -6.88
N LEU A 52 -9.32 10.07 -5.87
CA LEU A 52 -8.58 8.81 -5.92
C LEU A 52 -9.53 7.62 -6.12
N SER A 53 -10.69 7.62 -5.44
CA SER A 53 -11.68 6.56 -5.61
C SER A 53 -12.20 6.47 -7.04
N GLU A 54 -12.51 7.60 -7.69
CA GLU A 54 -12.93 7.65 -9.08
C GLU A 54 -11.83 7.17 -10.03
N GLU A 55 -10.57 7.57 -9.78
CA GLU A 55 -9.41 7.13 -10.56
C GLU A 55 -9.19 5.61 -10.45
N ILE A 56 -9.26 5.04 -9.25
CA ILE A 56 -9.13 3.59 -9.05
C ILE A 56 -10.28 2.87 -9.75
N LEU A 57 -11.53 3.33 -9.59
CA LEU A 57 -12.69 2.72 -10.25
C LEU A 57 -12.55 2.69 -11.78
N ALA A 58 -11.95 3.72 -12.38
CA ALA A 58 -11.69 3.76 -13.82
C ALA A 58 -10.55 2.84 -14.29
N SER A 59 -9.72 2.33 -13.36
CA SER A 59 -8.55 1.48 -13.65
C SER A 59 -8.77 -0.01 -13.41
N LEU A 60 -9.91 -0.38 -12.80
CA LEU A 60 -10.35 -1.77 -12.62
C LEU A 60 -10.94 -2.32 -13.93
#